data_AF-X1I0N6-F1
#
_entry.id   AF-X1I0N6-F1
#
_cell.length_a   1.000
_cell.length_b   1.000
_cell.length_c   1.000
_cell.angle_alpha   90.00
_cell.angle_beta   90.00
_cell.angle_gamma   90.00
#
_symmetry.space_group_name_H-M   'P 1'
#
loop_
_entity.id
_entity.type
_entity.pdbx_description
1 polymer ?
#
loop_
_entity_poly.entity_id
_entity_poly.type
_entity_poly.pdbx_seq_one_letter_code
_entity_poly.pdbx_strand_id
1 'polypeptide(L)'
;MDNTVVLSVGDTHHLRLGKDRIVYAGMPNEDVFSIVQIKWEFVYRGYSWNLYFPKGQSTIRIDGLNIQVENVTPEEIRLRM
;
A
#
# COMPACT_ATOMS: atom_id res chain seq x y z
N MET A 1 -13.31 -3.87 15.55
CA MET A 1 -13.23 -4.77 14.37
C MET A 1 -11.94 -4.43 13.71
N ASP A 2 -10.97 -5.33 13.76
CA ASP A 2 -9.65 -5.09 13.18
C ASP A 2 -9.77 -5.18 11.65
N ASN A 3 -9.67 -4.04 10.97
CA ASN A 3 -9.74 -3.96 9.51
C ASN A 3 -8.41 -4.43 8.92
N THR A 4 -8.16 -5.73 9.01
CA THR A 4 -7.07 -6.37 8.29
C THR A 4 -7.45 -6.47 6.82
N VAL A 5 -6.55 -6.02 5.94
CA VAL A 5 -6.65 -6.11 4.49
C VAL A 5 -5.47 -6.92 3.99
N VAL A 6 -5.74 -7.92 3.14
CA VAL A 6 -4.70 -8.67 2.43
C VAL A 6 -4.75 -8.26 0.97
N LEU A 7 -3.59 -7.92 0.41
CA LEU A 7 -3.44 -7.55 -0.99
C LEU A 7 -2.38 -8.44 -1.64
N SER A 8 -2.77 -9.15 -2.69
CA SER A 8 -1.84 -9.80 -3.61
C SER A 8 -1.21 -8.75 -4.52
N VAL A 9 -0.11 -9.09 -5.20
CA VAL A 9 0.48 -8.20 -6.21
C VAL A 9 -0.57 -7.84 -7.28
N GLY A 10 -0.77 -6.54 -7.49
CA GLY A 10 -1.76 -5.99 -8.42
C GLY A 10 -3.14 -5.73 -7.81
N ASP A 11 -3.43 -6.26 -6.61
CA ASP A 11 -4.69 -5.98 -5.93
C ASP A 11 -4.77 -4.51 -5.51
N THR A 12 -5.95 -3.93 -5.67
CA THR A 12 -6.21 -2.52 -5.36
C THR A 12 -7.09 -2.39 -4.12
N HIS A 13 -6.73 -1.46 -3.23
CA HIS A 13 -7.52 -1.11 -2.06
C HIS A 13 -7.77 0.39 -1.95
N HIS A 14 -8.99 0.76 -1.58
CA HIS A 14 -9.31 2.16 -1.30
C HIS A 14 -9.13 2.45 0.19
N LEU A 15 -8.17 3.31 0.53
CA LEU A 15 -7.79 3.56 1.93
C LEU A 15 -8.97 4.01 2.80
N ARG A 16 -9.78 4.94 2.29
CA ARG A 16 -11.06 5.39 2.85
C ARG A 16 -11.69 6.43 1.92
N LEU A 17 -12.95 6.77 2.17
CA LEU A 17 -13.64 7.86 1.46
C LEU A 17 -12.81 9.17 1.54
N GLY A 18 -12.61 9.82 0.38
CA GLY A 18 -11.81 11.04 0.27
C GLY A 18 -10.29 10.85 0.28
N LYS A 19 -9.82 9.60 0.21
CA LYS A 19 -8.39 9.27 0.11
C LYS A 19 -8.04 8.51 -1.16
N ASP A 20 -6.75 8.41 -1.42
CA ASP A 20 -6.15 7.70 -2.55
C ASP A 20 -6.35 6.18 -2.44
N ARG A 21 -6.11 5.49 -3.55
CA ARG A 21 -6.05 4.02 -3.61
C ARG A 21 -4.59 3.56 -3.51
N ILE A 22 -4.40 2.35 -3.01
CA ILE A 22 -3.11 1.69 -3.00
C ILE A 22 -3.16 0.38 -3.77
N VAL A 23 -2.03 0.01 -4.36
CA VAL A 23 -1.81 -1.30 -4.99
C VAL A 23 -0.53 -1.88 -4.42
N TYR A 24 -0.57 -3.16 -4.04
CA TYR A 24 0.66 -3.86 -3.71
C TYR A 24 1.41 -4.19 -5.01
N ALA A 25 2.65 -3.70 -5.14
CA ALA A 25 3.46 -3.89 -6.34
C ALA A 25 4.57 -4.94 -6.15
N GLY A 26 4.53 -5.68 -5.04
CA GLY A 26 5.46 -6.75 -4.75
C GLY A 26 6.76 -6.28 -4.11
N MET A 27 7.74 -7.17 -4.10
CA MET A 27 9.06 -6.92 -3.54
C MET A 27 10.11 -6.79 -4.66
N PRO A 28 10.69 -5.60 -4.90
CA PRO A 28 11.79 -5.46 -5.86
C PRO A 28 13.06 -6.22 -5.43
N ASN A 29 13.25 -6.47 -4.13
CA ASN A 29 14.28 -7.36 -3.58
C ASN A 29 13.82 -7.92 -2.22
N GLU A 30 14.61 -8.80 -1.60
CA GLU A 30 14.22 -9.50 -0.35
C GLU A 30 13.98 -8.58 0.86
N ASP A 31 14.52 -7.36 0.85
CA ASP A 31 14.50 -6.42 1.97
C ASP A 31 13.62 -5.19 1.73
N VAL A 32 13.04 -5.03 0.54
CA VAL A 32 12.25 -3.87 0.14
C VAL A 32 10.94 -4.33 -0.49
N PHE A 33 9.84 -3.72 -0.08
CA PHE A 33 8.54 -3.89 -0.72
C PHE A 33 8.03 -2.57 -1.30
N SER A 34 7.12 -2.68 -2.26
CA SER A 34 6.62 -1.58 -3.06
C SER A 34 5.10 -1.47 -2.98
N ILE A 35 4.62 -0.25 -2.78
CA ILE A 35 3.20 0.09 -2.83
C ILE A 35 3.01 1.25 -3.78
N VAL A 36 2.12 1.09 -4.75
CA VAL A 36 1.74 2.17 -5.66
C VAL A 36 0.56 2.93 -5.06
N GLN A 37 0.77 4.23 -4.81
CA GLN A 37 -0.30 5.15 -4.45
C GLN A 37 -0.91 5.73 -5.73
N ILE A 38 -2.13 5.33 -6.04
CA ILE A 38 -2.92 5.87 -7.15
C ILE A 38 -3.63 7.12 -6.67
N LYS A 39 -3.25 8.27 -7.23
CA LYS A 39 -3.86 9.55 -6.88
C LYS A 39 -5.29 9.61 -7.36
N TRP A 40 -6.14 10.26 -6.56
CA TRP A 40 -7.56 10.39 -6.86
C TRP A 40 -7.80 10.92 -8.28
N GLU A 41 -8.49 10.12 -9.10
CA GLU A 41 -8.56 10.28 -10.56
C GLU A 41 -9.14 11.63 -10.99
N PHE A 42 -10.10 12.17 -10.23
CA PHE A 42 -10.76 13.44 -10.53
C PHE A 42 -9.81 14.64 -10.54
N VAL A 43 -8.82 14.65 -9.67
CA VAL A 43 -7.90 15.79 -9.52
C VAL A 43 -6.59 15.52 -10.25
N TYR A 44 -6.12 14.27 -10.24
CA TYR A 44 -4.76 13.93 -10.65
C TYR A 44 -4.68 13.08 -11.92
N ARG A 45 -5.77 12.85 -12.65
CA ARG A 45 -5.77 12.26 -14.02
C ARG A 45 -4.91 10.99 -14.20
N GLY A 46 -4.87 10.13 -13.18
CA GLY A 46 -4.12 8.85 -13.26
C GLY A 46 -2.63 8.95 -12.90
N TYR A 47 -2.14 10.06 -12.33
CA TYR A 47 -0.81 10.06 -11.70
C TYR A 47 -0.76 9.04 -10.56
N SER A 48 0.37 8.34 -10.47
CA SER A 48 0.65 7.41 -9.39
C SER A 48 2.09 7.56 -8.92
N TRP A 49 2.30 7.23 -7.65
CA TRP A 49 3.63 7.22 -7.03
C TRP A 49 3.94 5.79 -6.68
N ASN A 50 5.06 5.26 -7.19
CA ASN A 50 5.60 4.03 -6.64
C ASN A 50 6.43 4.36 -5.39
N LEU A 51 5.98 3.87 -4.24
CA LEU A 51 6.61 4.07 -2.95
C LEU A 51 7.35 2.79 -2.55
N TYR A 52 8.53 2.94 -1.97
CA TYR A 52 9.38 1.83 -1.54
C TYR A 52 9.62 1.91 -0.04
N PHE A 53 9.50 0.77 0.62
CA PHE A 53 9.64 0.65 2.08
C PHE A 53 10.53 -0.54 2.43
N PRO A 54 11.39 -0.43 3.45
CA PRO A 54 12.14 -1.58 3.93
C PRO A 54 11.19 -2.57 4.63
N LYS A 55 11.40 -3.87 4.44
CA LYS A 55 10.60 -4.97 4.99
C LYS A 55 10.42 -4.91 6.51
N GLY A 56 11.42 -4.41 7.22
CA GLY A 56 11.37 -4.24 8.68
C GLY A 56 10.52 -3.07 9.18
N GLN A 57 10.02 -2.21 8.29
CA GLN A 57 9.18 -1.08 8.67
C GLN A 57 7.74 -1.52 8.91
N SER A 58 7.39 -1.66 10.19
CA SER A 58 6.07 -2.10 10.66
C SER A 58 4.96 -1.05 10.54
N THR A 59 5.29 0.21 10.28
CA THR A 59 4.32 1.29 10.08
C THR A 59 4.76 2.19 8.94
N ILE A 60 3.89 2.32 7.94
CA ILE A 60 4.11 3.17 6.76
C ILE A 60 3.08 4.29 6.71
N ARG A 61 3.44 5.41 6.07
CA ARG A 61 2.54 6.56 5.94
C ARG A 61 2.21 6.82 4.48
N ILE A 62 0.95 6.67 4.10
CA ILE A 62 0.47 6.90 2.73
C ILE A 62 -0.78 7.80 2.79
N ASP A 63 -0.82 8.85 1.97
CA ASP A 63 -1.92 9.83 1.94
C ASP A 63 -2.29 10.40 3.33
N GLY A 64 -1.28 10.58 4.18
CA GLY A 64 -1.44 11.09 5.54
C GLY A 64 -1.99 10.09 6.57
N LEU A 65 -2.26 8.84 6.19
CA LEU A 65 -2.65 7.74 7.08
C LEU A 65 -1.43 6.92 7.49
N ASN A 66 -1.36 6.56 8.77
CA ASN A 66 -0.43 5.54 9.23
C ASN A 66 -1.10 4.17 9.07
N ILE A 67 -0.42 3.25 8.40
CA ILE A 67 -0.90 1.91 8.10
C ILE A 67 0.09 0.94 8.73
N GLN A 68 -0.40 -0.03 9.48
CA GLN A 68 0.44 -1.05 10.09
C GLN A 68 0.66 -2.20 9.10
N VAL A 69 1.92 -2.58 8.91
CA VAL A 69 2.30 -3.73 8.09
C VAL A 69 2.46 -4.92 9.01
N GLU A 70 1.56 -5.90 8.92
CA GLU A 70 1.58 -7.09 9.76
C GLU A 70 2.50 -8.17 9.19
N ASN A 71 2.46 -8.35 7.87
CA ASN A 71 3.32 -9.30 7.15
C ASN A 71 3.50 -8.86 5.70
N VAL A 72 4.63 -9.22 5.09
CA VAL A 72 4.90 -8.97 3.66
C VAL A 72 5.73 -10.10 3.05
N THR A 73 5.29 -10.57 1.90
CA THR A 73 5.96 -11.56 1.05
C THR A 73 6.06 -11.02 -0.38
N PRO A 74 6.85 -11.63 -1.27
CA PRO A 74 6.92 -11.19 -2.66
C PRO A 74 5.57 -11.15 -3.39
N GLU A 75 4.62 -11.99 -2.97
CA GLU A 75 3.30 -12.19 -3.61
C GLU A 75 2.15 -11.46 -2.90
N GLU A 76 2.23 -11.24 -1.59
CA GLU A 76 1.15 -10.61 -0.82
C GLU A 76 1.66 -9.71 0.32
N ILE A 77 0.80 -8.78 0.73
CA ILE A 77 1.00 -7.95 1.91
C ILE A 77 -0.26 -7.94 2.77
N ARG A 78 -0.07 -8.01 4.09
CA ARG A 78 -1.13 -7.91 5.08
C ARG A 78 -1.00 -6.60 5.84
N LEU A 79 -2.05 -5.79 5.76
CA LEU A 79 -2.12 -4.45 6.32
C LEU A 79 -3.23 -4.37 7.36
N ARG A 80 -3.03 -3.52 8.37
CA ARG A 80 -4.07 -3.11 9.32
C ARG A 80 -4.21 -1.61 9.28
N MET A 81 -5.45 -1.16 9.05
CA MET A 81 -5.84 0.23 8.83
C MET A 81 -6.40 0.89 10.09
#